data_AF-A0A8J4WCV8-F1
#
_entry.id   AF-A0A8J4WCV8-F1
#
_cell.length_a   1.000
_cell.length_b   1.000
_cell.length_c   1.000
_cell.angle_alpha   90.00
_cell.angle_beta   90.00
_cell.angle_gamma   90.00
#
_symmetry.space_group_name_H-M   'P 1'
#
loop_
_entity.id
_entity.type
_entity.pdbx_description
1 polymer ?
#
loop_
_entity_poly.entity_id
_entity_poly.type
_entity_poly.pdbx_seq_one_letter_code
_entity_poly.pdbx_strand_id
1 'polypeptide(L)'
;MLSGGSYNVAEAEQSQHTVYVDTMVCTVCLLDSSCVSFKVDKYCRGQILLDLTFDYLELLERDFFGLIFNGRQSGEAAIIKWLDPTKKIRKQCSDQPPYTFWFRVKFYVSDPICLHQEYTRYQFFLQVRKDILEGRLPVTKSTSAHLAGLVLQAELGDFNPEECRPGYVSQFRFIQQQTAEFESQASDWHRKFR
;
A
#
# COMPACT_ATOMS: atom_id res chain seq x y z
N MET A 1 -35.65 44.00 46.31
CA MET A 1 -34.43 43.23 46.01
C MET A 1 -34.84 41.96 45.31
N LEU A 2 -34.32 41.68 44.12
CA LEU A 2 -33.93 40.38 43.57
C LEU A 2 -33.37 40.68 42.17
N SER A 3 -32.04 40.65 42.07
CA SER A 3 -31.24 40.97 40.88
C SER A 3 -31.33 39.81 39.89
N GLY A 4 -31.80 40.09 38.67
CA GLY A 4 -31.80 39.15 37.55
C GLY A 4 -30.39 38.95 37.03
N GLY A 5 -29.92 37.70 37.08
CA GLY A 5 -28.67 37.29 36.44
C GLY A 5 -28.86 37.21 34.93
N SER A 6 -28.25 38.15 34.21
CA SER A 6 -28.14 38.09 32.75
C SER A 6 -27.07 37.08 32.39
N TYR A 7 -27.47 35.93 31.85
CA TYR A 7 -26.57 35.00 31.18
C TYR A 7 -26.08 35.66 29.89
N ASN A 8 -24.82 36.08 29.86
CA ASN A 8 -24.18 36.61 28.65
C ASN A 8 -23.85 35.46 27.70
N VAL A 9 -24.78 35.19 26.78
CA VAL A 9 -24.62 34.20 25.69
C VAL A 9 -23.40 34.51 24.80
N ALA A 10 -22.98 35.79 24.76
CA ALA A 10 -21.82 36.26 23.99
C ALA A 10 -20.46 35.73 24.49
N GLU A 11 -20.32 35.43 25.79
CA GLU A 11 -19.07 34.87 26.34
C GLU A 11 -18.94 33.36 26.10
N ALA A 12 -20.08 32.65 25.98
CA ALA A 12 -20.09 31.22 25.64
C ALA A 12 -19.79 30.97 24.14
N GLU A 13 -20.11 31.93 23.27
CA GLU A 13 -19.82 31.85 21.83
C GLU A 13 -18.37 32.21 21.46
N GLN A 14 -17.62 32.87 22.36
CA GLN A 14 -16.23 33.28 22.12
C GLN A 14 -15.18 32.22 22.50
N SER A 15 -15.61 31.03 22.91
CA SER A 15 -14.72 29.88 23.17
C SER A 15 -14.63 28.87 22.02
N GLN A 16 -15.21 29.17 20.84
CA GLN A 16 -14.92 28.43 19.60
C GLN A 16 -13.74 29.08 18.88
N HIS A 17 -12.58 29.14 19.53
CA HIS A 17 -11.33 29.11 18.78
C HIS A 17 -11.23 27.71 18.16
N THR A 18 -11.86 27.53 16.99
CA THR A 18 -11.41 26.50 16.05
C THR A 18 -9.96 26.88 15.74
N VAL A 19 -9.01 26.28 16.46
CA VAL A 19 -7.61 26.29 16.05
C VAL A 19 -7.64 25.74 14.64
N TYR A 20 -7.46 26.59 13.63
CA TYR A 20 -7.31 26.14 12.26
C TYR A 20 -6.08 25.22 12.26
N VAL A 21 -6.32 23.92 12.35
CA VAL A 21 -5.28 22.92 12.23
C VAL A 21 -4.84 23.01 10.78
N ASP A 22 -3.74 23.71 10.53
CA ASP A 22 -3.19 23.82 9.19
C ASP A 22 -2.78 22.41 8.77
N THR A 23 -3.39 21.94 7.70
CA THR A 23 -3.34 20.54 7.28
C THR A 23 -2.56 20.38 5.99
N MET A 24 -1.96 19.22 5.80
CA MET A 24 -1.44 18.76 4.53
C MET A 24 -2.18 17.51 4.04
N VAL A 25 -2.07 17.22 2.75
CA VAL A 25 -2.58 15.98 2.15
C VAL A 25 -1.41 15.03 1.90
N CYS A 26 -1.58 13.79 2.35
CA CYS A 26 -0.67 12.67 2.09
C CYS A 26 -1.42 11.56 1.36
N THR A 27 -1.04 11.28 0.12
CA THR A 27 -1.55 10.17 -0.68
C THR A 27 -0.68 8.94 -0.45
N VAL A 28 -1.31 7.80 -0.14
CA VAL A 28 -0.67 6.51 0.04
C VAL A 28 -1.14 5.56 -1.06
N CYS A 29 -0.21 5.09 -1.89
CA CYS A 29 -0.44 4.04 -2.86
C CYS A 29 -0.26 2.66 -2.19
N LEU A 30 -1.31 1.85 -2.22
CA LEU A 30 -1.39 0.54 -1.59
C LEU A 30 -0.86 -0.57 -2.51
N LEU A 31 -0.79 -1.81 -1.99
CA LEU A 31 -0.22 -2.95 -2.72
C LEU A 31 -1.14 -3.52 -3.79
N ASP A 32 -2.45 -3.28 -3.68
CA ASP A 32 -3.46 -3.60 -4.70
C ASP A 32 -3.51 -2.54 -5.83
N SER A 33 -2.61 -1.55 -5.80
CA SER A 33 -2.55 -0.40 -6.71
C SER A 33 -3.62 0.68 -6.50
N SER A 34 -4.48 0.54 -5.49
CA SER A 34 -5.37 1.62 -5.07
C SER A 34 -4.57 2.74 -4.36
N CYS A 35 -5.16 3.93 -4.28
CA CYS A 35 -4.58 5.08 -3.60
C CYS A 35 -5.58 5.69 -2.64
N VAL A 36 -5.15 5.98 -1.42
CA VAL A 36 -5.95 6.66 -0.40
C VAL A 36 -5.28 7.96 0.01
N SER A 37 -6.06 9.04 0.18
CA SER A 37 -5.54 10.35 0.57
C SER A 37 -5.99 10.70 1.98
N PHE A 38 -5.02 10.97 2.87
CA PHE A 38 -5.26 11.40 4.24
C PHE A 38 -4.98 12.89 4.40
N LYS A 39 -5.90 13.59 5.08
CA LYS A 39 -5.71 14.97 5.51
C LYS A 39 -5.19 14.96 6.95
N VAL A 40 -3.96 15.42 7.15
CA VAL A 40 -3.26 15.33 8.45
C VAL A 40 -2.73 16.70 8.87
N ASP A 41 -2.51 16.89 10.17
CA ASP A 41 -1.88 18.11 10.71
C ASP A 41 -0.49 18.33 10.07
N LYS A 42 -0.17 19.57 9.69
CA LYS A 42 1.08 19.90 8.98
C LYS A 42 2.37 19.60 9.77
N TYR A 43 2.26 19.38 11.08
CA TYR A 43 3.37 19.09 11.98
C TYR A 43 3.34 17.66 12.52
N CYS A 44 2.45 16.81 12.03
CA CYS A 44 2.36 15.41 12.44
C CYS A 44 3.66 14.64 12.13
N ARG A 45 3.89 13.61 12.96
CA ARG A 45 4.99 12.66 12.79
C ARG A 45 4.61 11.57 11.81
N GLY A 46 5.60 10.88 11.26
CA GLY A 46 5.38 9.75 10.34
C GLY A 46 4.50 8.66 10.93
N GLN A 47 4.55 8.44 12.25
CA GLN A 47 3.70 7.46 12.94
C GLN A 47 2.20 7.70 12.68
N ILE A 48 1.75 8.96 12.62
CA ILE A 48 0.33 9.26 12.39
C ILE A 48 -0.13 8.76 11.02
N LEU A 49 0.69 8.93 9.97
CA LEU A 49 0.34 8.44 8.64
C LEU A 49 0.41 6.90 8.55
N LEU A 50 1.36 6.29 9.25
CA LEU A 50 1.44 4.83 9.37
C LEU A 50 0.19 4.27 10.04
N ASP A 51 -0.20 4.80 11.20
CA ASP A 51 -1.39 4.38 11.94
C ASP A 51 -2.65 4.53 11.08
N LEU A 52 -2.86 5.68 10.44
CA LEU A 52 -4.00 5.89 9.53
C LEU A 52 -4.01 4.88 8.36
N THR A 53 -2.84 4.54 7.82
CA THR A 53 -2.74 3.55 6.73
C THR A 53 -3.07 2.15 7.24
N PHE A 54 -2.55 1.77 8.42
CA PHE A 54 -2.79 0.46 9.02
C PHE A 54 -4.24 0.30 9.45
N ASP A 55 -4.85 1.35 10.02
CA ASP A 55 -6.25 1.36 10.41
C ASP A 55 -7.16 1.28 9.18
N TYR A 56 -6.85 2.00 8.10
CA TYR A 56 -7.58 1.90 6.82
C TYR A 56 -7.54 0.49 6.23
N LEU A 57 -6.42 -0.21 6.38
CA LEU A 57 -6.23 -1.59 5.94
C LEU A 57 -6.73 -2.63 6.96
N GLU A 58 -7.21 -2.19 8.13
CA GLU A 58 -7.55 -3.07 9.26
C GLU A 58 -6.40 -4.05 9.64
N LEU A 59 -5.16 -3.59 9.50
CA LEU A 59 -3.98 -4.42 9.65
C LEU A 59 -3.57 -4.57 11.12
N LEU A 60 -3.53 -5.81 11.61
CA LEU A 60 -3.13 -6.15 12.97
C LEU A 60 -1.61 -6.35 13.09
N GLU A 61 -0.98 -7.08 12.18
CA GLU A 61 0.46 -7.40 12.19
C GLU A 61 1.28 -6.28 11.50
N ARG A 62 1.29 -5.09 12.11
CA ARG A 62 1.83 -3.85 11.53
C ARG A 62 3.35 -3.83 11.35
N ASP A 63 4.06 -4.58 12.20
CA ASP A 63 5.53 -4.52 12.31
C ASP A 63 6.26 -4.87 11.01
N PHE A 64 5.62 -5.63 10.12
CA PHE A 64 6.21 -6.06 8.86
C PHE A 64 6.19 -5.00 7.77
N PHE A 65 5.46 -3.90 7.95
CA PHE A 65 5.15 -2.96 6.88
C PHE A 65 5.67 -1.56 7.15
N GLY A 66 5.67 -0.74 6.11
CA GLY A 66 5.94 0.68 6.22
C GLY A 66 5.58 1.45 4.98
N LEU A 67 5.91 2.74 5.01
CA LEU A 67 5.74 3.64 3.89
C LEU A 67 7.10 4.04 3.34
N ILE A 68 7.26 3.97 2.03
CA ILE A 68 8.40 4.57 1.33
C ILE A 68 7.98 5.84 0.61
N PHE A 69 8.93 6.73 0.35
CA PHE A 69 8.74 7.93 -0.47
C PHE A 69 10.00 8.25 -1.25
N ASN A 70 9.86 9.10 -2.27
CA ASN A 70 11.01 9.62 -3.02
C ASN A 70 11.69 10.72 -2.19
N GLY A 71 12.85 10.41 -1.63
CA GLY A 71 13.71 11.41 -1.00
C GLY A 71 14.66 12.01 -2.03
N ARG A 72 14.91 13.32 -1.96
CA ARG A 72 16.05 13.95 -2.65
C ARG A 72 17.17 14.22 -1.65
N GLN A 73 18.40 13.99 -2.09
CA GLN A 73 19.59 14.62 -1.53
C GLN A 73 20.07 15.62 -2.57
N SER A 74 20.43 16.83 -2.16
CA SER A 74 20.73 17.94 -3.09
C SER A 74 21.71 17.50 -4.18
N GLY A 75 21.27 17.53 -5.44
CA GLY A 75 22.09 17.24 -6.62
C GLY A 75 22.03 15.81 -7.16
N GLU A 76 21.33 14.88 -6.50
CA GLU A 76 21.26 13.46 -6.91
C GLU A 76 19.86 13.01 -7.37
N ALA A 77 19.83 11.87 -8.08
CA ALA A 77 18.59 11.19 -8.47
C ALA A 77 17.74 10.83 -7.23
N ALA A 78 16.43 10.71 -7.41
CA ALA A 78 15.53 10.37 -6.31
C ALA A 78 15.91 9.02 -5.68
N ILE A 79 16.13 9.01 -4.36
CA ILE A 79 16.43 7.82 -3.56
C ILE A 79 15.16 7.43 -2.81
N ILE A 80 14.77 6.16 -2.90
CA ILE A 80 13.65 5.63 -2.12
C ILE A 80 14.05 5.58 -0.64
N LYS A 81 13.27 6.23 0.23
CA LYS A 81 13.49 6.26 1.68
C LYS A 81 12.27 5.74 2.42
N TRP A 82 12.51 5.02 3.51
CA TRP A 82 11.46 4.67 4.48
C TRP A 82 11.06 5.90 5.29
N LEU A 83 9.75 6.07 5.50
CA LEU A 83 9.21 7.06 6.43
C LEU A 83 9.62 6.70 7.86
N ASP A 84 10.31 7.61 8.52
CA ASP A 84 10.67 7.51 9.93
C ASP A 84 9.45 7.88 10.80
N PRO A 85 8.95 6.96 11.66
CA PRO A 85 7.77 7.21 12.47
C PRO A 85 7.97 8.33 13.49
N THR A 86 9.22 8.57 13.92
CA THR A 86 9.55 9.51 15.02
C THR A 86 9.67 10.96 14.55
N LYS A 87 9.90 11.18 13.24
CA LYS A 87 10.17 12.50 12.66
C LYS A 87 8.92 13.09 12.01
N LYS A 88 8.85 14.42 11.97
CA LYS A 88 7.78 15.15 11.24
C LYS A 88 7.85 14.85 9.76
N ILE A 89 6.71 14.58 9.11
CA ILE A 89 6.64 14.22 7.67
C ILE A 89 7.32 15.29 6.80
N ARG A 90 6.95 16.57 7.01
CA ARG A 90 7.54 17.72 6.30
C ARG A 90 9.05 17.87 6.42
N LYS A 91 9.67 17.32 7.47
CA LYS A 91 11.14 17.36 7.63
C LYS A 91 11.85 16.24 6.89
N GLN A 92 11.11 15.24 6.41
CA GLN A 92 11.66 14.07 5.71
C GLN A 92 11.48 14.19 4.20
N CYS A 93 10.35 14.74 3.75
CA CYS A 93 10.04 14.94 2.34
C CYS A 93 10.68 16.24 1.85
N SER A 94 11.44 16.14 0.76
CA SER A 94 12.09 17.29 0.11
C SER A 94 11.15 18.11 -0.77
N ASP A 95 10.08 17.49 -1.26
CA ASP A 95 9.14 18.13 -2.18
C ASP A 95 8.09 18.99 -1.44
N GLN A 96 7.30 19.76 -2.18
CA GLN A 96 6.12 20.43 -1.63
C GLN A 96 4.91 19.48 -1.64
N PRO A 97 3.98 19.60 -0.68
CA PRO A 97 2.76 18.79 -0.68
C PRO A 97 1.91 19.06 -1.94
N PRO A 98 1.06 18.11 -2.36
CA PRO A 98 0.73 16.85 -1.68
C PRO A 98 1.87 15.82 -1.72
N TYR A 99 2.03 15.08 -0.63
CA TYR A 99 3.06 14.05 -0.53
C TYR A 99 2.53 12.70 -0.99
N THR A 100 3.31 11.97 -1.77
CA THR A 100 2.98 10.58 -2.17
C THR A 100 3.90 9.60 -1.46
N PHE A 101 3.29 8.57 -0.89
CA PHE A 101 3.96 7.44 -0.24
C PHE A 101 3.49 6.13 -0.86
N TRP A 102 4.31 5.10 -0.75
CA TRP A 102 3.95 3.75 -1.18
C TRP A 102 4.02 2.79 0.00
N PHE A 103 2.93 2.08 0.23
CA PHE A 103 2.87 1.01 1.20
C PHE A 103 3.68 -0.19 0.73
N ARG A 104 4.53 -0.73 1.61
CA ARG A 104 5.47 -1.81 1.30
C ARG A 104 5.69 -2.72 2.49
N VAL A 105 6.04 -3.98 2.21
CA VAL A 105 6.67 -4.87 3.20
C VAL A 105 8.09 -4.37 3.46
N LYS A 106 8.40 -4.15 4.73
CA LYS A 106 9.71 -3.72 5.23
C LYS A 106 10.55 -4.89 5.72
N PHE A 107 9.92 -5.85 6.39
CA PHE A 107 10.59 -7.02 6.92
C PHE A 107 9.90 -8.28 6.41
N TYR A 108 10.61 -9.03 5.57
CA TYR A 108 10.12 -10.30 5.08
C TYR A 108 10.32 -11.40 6.12
N VAL A 109 9.29 -12.23 6.30
CA VAL A 109 9.41 -13.47 7.07
C VAL A 109 10.02 -14.56 6.19
N SER A 110 10.80 -15.46 6.80
CA SER A 110 11.39 -16.60 6.09
C SER A 110 10.34 -17.66 5.72
N ASP A 111 9.28 -17.77 6.53
CA ASP A 111 8.16 -18.68 6.29
C ASP A 111 6.83 -17.91 6.42
N PRO A 112 6.04 -17.78 5.34
CA PRO A 112 4.74 -17.12 5.37
C PRO A 112 3.71 -17.78 6.30
N ILE A 113 3.89 -19.06 6.65
CA ILE A 113 3.01 -19.79 7.58
C ILE A 113 3.09 -19.20 9.00
N CYS A 114 4.19 -18.54 9.33
CA CYS A 114 4.38 -17.85 10.62
C CYS A 114 3.55 -16.56 10.75
N LEU A 115 2.99 -16.04 9.66
CA LEU A 115 2.05 -14.90 9.72
C LEU A 115 0.71 -15.42 10.20
N HIS A 116 0.16 -14.85 11.28
CA HIS A 116 -1.06 -15.36 11.87
C HIS A 116 -2.29 -14.96 11.05
N GLN A 117 -2.32 -13.71 10.58
CA GLN A 117 -3.49 -13.16 9.89
C GLN A 117 -3.46 -13.47 8.40
N GLU A 118 -4.59 -13.95 7.88
CA GLU A 118 -4.76 -14.22 6.45
C GLU A 118 -4.57 -12.97 5.61
N TYR A 119 -5.10 -11.84 6.07
CA TYR A 119 -4.95 -10.58 5.37
C TYR A 119 -3.47 -10.13 5.30
N THR A 120 -2.67 -10.39 6.33
CA THR A 120 -1.22 -10.14 6.29
C THR A 120 -0.56 -10.99 5.21
N ARG A 121 -0.89 -12.29 5.13
CA ARG A 121 -0.37 -13.19 4.07
C ARG A 121 -0.76 -12.68 2.69
N TYR A 122 -1.99 -12.18 2.53
CA TYR A 122 -2.45 -11.58 1.28
C TYR A 122 -1.66 -10.32 0.90
N GLN A 123 -1.37 -9.42 1.86
CA GLN A 123 -0.53 -8.25 1.60
C GLN A 123 0.89 -8.64 1.18
N PHE A 124 1.47 -9.67 1.80
CA PHE A 124 2.76 -10.24 1.37
C PHE A 124 2.70 -10.79 -0.05
N PHE A 125 1.63 -11.51 -0.39
CA PHE A 125 1.40 -11.99 -1.76
C PHE A 125 1.39 -10.84 -2.77
N LEU A 126 0.63 -9.77 -2.50
CA LEU A 126 0.56 -8.59 -3.37
C LEU A 126 1.93 -7.93 -3.55
N GLN A 127 2.71 -7.81 -2.47
CA GLN A 127 4.06 -7.27 -2.51
C GLN A 127 4.99 -8.13 -3.39
N VAL A 128 5.01 -9.46 -3.20
CA VAL A 128 5.87 -10.37 -3.98
C VAL A 128 5.49 -10.30 -5.46
N ARG A 129 4.19 -10.32 -5.77
CA ARG A 129 3.68 -10.15 -7.15
C ARG A 129 4.18 -8.84 -7.76
N LYS A 130 4.09 -7.74 -7.01
CA LYS A 130 4.58 -6.44 -7.44
C LYS A 130 6.09 -6.41 -7.65
N ASP A 131 6.87 -7.05 -6.78
CA ASP A 131 8.33 -7.08 -6.89
C ASP A 131 8.81 -7.90 -8.10
N ILE A 132 8.13 -9.00 -8.42
CA ILE A 132 8.39 -9.77 -9.65
C ILE A 132 8.04 -8.92 -10.87
N LEU A 133 6.86 -8.30 -10.87
CA LEU A 133 6.40 -7.46 -11.98
C LEU A 133 7.30 -6.23 -12.20
N GLU A 134 7.82 -5.63 -11.13
CA GLU A 134 8.71 -4.47 -11.21
C GLU A 134 10.19 -4.86 -11.40
N GLY A 135 10.49 -6.16 -11.47
CA GLY A 135 11.85 -6.68 -11.67
C GLY A 135 12.77 -6.51 -10.44
N ARG A 136 12.21 -6.17 -9.28
CA ARG A 136 12.95 -6.08 -8.00
C ARG A 136 13.27 -7.44 -7.40
N LEU A 137 12.40 -8.43 -7.65
CA LEU A 137 12.60 -9.81 -7.23
C LEU A 137 12.93 -10.66 -8.47
N PRO A 138 14.21 -10.96 -8.74
CA PRO A 138 14.58 -11.82 -9.85
C PRO A 138 14.10 -13.25 -9.59
N VAL A 139 13.38 -13.80 -10.55
CA VAL A 139 12.88 -15.18 -10.54
C VAL A 139 13.18 -15.84 -11.87
N THR A 140 13.38 -17.16 -11.88
CA THR A 140 13.54 -17.89 -13.14
C THR A 140 12.24 -17.87 -13.93
N LYS A 141 12.31 -17.98 -15.26
CA LYS A 141 11.11 -18.06 -16.13
C LYS A 141 10.16 -19.20 -15.72
N SER A 142 10.72 -20.35 -15.35
CA SER A 142 9.93 -21.51 -14.90
C SER A 142 9.18 -21.19 -13.60
N THR A 143 9.87 -20.59 -12.64
CA THR A 143 9.27 -20.17 -11.36
C THR A 143 8.19 -19.12 -11.57
N SER A 144 8.42 -18.09 -12.38
CA SER A 144 7.41 -17.05 -12.63
C SER A 144 6.17 -17.60 -13.35
N ALA A 145 6.33 -18.53 -14.29
CA ALA A 145 5.20 -19.18 -14.94
C ALA A 145 4.39 -20.04 -13.96
N HIS A 146 5.06 -20.77 -13.07
CA HIS A 146 4.40 -21.54 -12.01
C HIS A 146 3.60 -20.65 -11.06
N LEU A 147 4.22 -19.55 -10.59
CA LEU A 147 3.54 -18.56 -9.75
C LEU A 147 2.36 -17.92 -10.47
N ALA A 148 2.48 -17.59 -11.76
CA ALA A 148 1.37 -17.07 -12.54
C ALA A 148 0.19 -18.06 -12.62
N GLY A 149 0.48 -19.36 -12.78
CA GLY A 149 -0.55 -20.40 -12.72
C GLY A 149 -1.29 -20.44 -11.37
N LEU A 150 -0.57 -20.29 -10.26
CA LEU A 150 -1.18 -20.22 -8.91
C LEU A 150 -2.04 -18.97 -8.74
N VAL A 151 -1.62 -17.82 -9.30
CA VAL A 151 -2.43 -16.60 -9.30
C VAL A 151 -3.69 -16.79 -10.13
N LEU A 152 -3.58 -17.38 -11.33
CA LEU A 152 -4.76 -17.68 -12.15
C LEU A 152 -5.74 -18.58 -11.40
N GLN A 153 -5.26 -19.63 -10.74
CA GLN A 153 -6.08 -20.51 -9.91
C GLN A 153 -6.77 -19.75 -8.77
N ALA A 154 -6.07 -18.83 -8.11
CA ALA A 154 -6.64 -18.04 -7.03
C ALA A 154 -7.70 -17.02 -7.51
N GLU A 155 -7.52 -16.43 -8.69
CA GLU A 155 -8.37 -15.38 -9.24
C GLU A 155 -9.56 -15.93 -10.06
N LEU A 156 -9.38 -17.07 -10.74
CA LEU A 156 -10.37 -17.65 -11.67
C LEU A 156 -10.96 -18.97 -11.16
N GLY A 157 -10.40 -19.57 -10.11
CA GLY A 157 -10.75 -20.93 -9.68
C GLY A 157 -10.18 -21.98 -10.62
N ASP A 158 -10.81 -23.15 -10.67
CA ASP A 158 -10.38 -24.25 -11.52
C ASP A 158 -10.48 -23.91 -13.01
N PHE A 159 -9.50 -24.36 -13.79
CA PHE A 159 -9.52 -24.16 -15.24
C PHE A 159 -10.80 -24.68 -15.90
N ASN A 160 -11.57 -23.76 -16.50
CA ASN A 160 -12.76 -24.03 -17.30
C ASN A 160 -12.51 -23.66 -18.78
N PRO A 161 -12.58 -24.60 -19.74
CA PRO A 161 -12.37 -24.32 -21.17
C PRO A 161 -13.29 -23.24 -21.77
N GLU A 162 -14.51 -23.08 -21.25
CA GLU A 162 -15.48 -22.11 -21.77
C GLU A 162 -15.12 -20.67 -21.41
N GLU A 163 -14.53 -20.49 -20.23
CA GLU A 163 -14.15 -19.20 -19.65
C GLU A 163 -12.68 -18.85 -19.95
N CYS A 164 -11.78 -19.84 -19.94
CA CYS A 164 -10.34 -19.70 -20.17
C CYS A 164 -9.95 -19.78 -21.65
N ARG A 165 -10.58 -18.94 -22.48
CA ARG A 165 -10.33 -18.87 -23.93
C ARG A 165 -8.93 -18.31 -24.26
N PRO A 166 -8.36 -18.58 -25.46
CA PRO A 166 -7.05 -18.05 -25.84
C PRO A 166 -6.91 -16.54 -25.56
N GLY A 167 -5.85 -16.15 -24.85
CA GLY A 167 -5.61 -14.77 -24.44
C GLY A 167 -6.14 -14.39 -23.04
N TYR A 168 -6.78 -15.30 -22.30
CA TYR A 168 -7.26 -14.99 -20.94
C TYR A 168 -6.12 -14.60 -19.98
N VAL A 169 -4.95 -15.23 -20.11
CA VAL A 169 -3.75 -14.91 -19.31
C VAL A 169 -3.28 -13.48 -19.56
N SER A 170 -3.48 -12.95 -20.78
CA SER A 170 -3.09 -11.59 -21.16
C SER A 170 -3.92 -10.50 -20.48
N GLN A 171 -5.01 -10.85 -19.78
CA GLN A 171 -5.77 -9.93 -18.93
C GLN A 171 -5.01 -9.59 -17.63
N PHE A 172 -4.01 -10.40 -17.28
CA PHE A 172 -3.15 -10.22 -16.13
C PHE A 172 -1.74 -9.79 -16.57
N ARG A 173 -1.01 -9.16 -15.65
CA ARG A 173 0.40 -8.78 -15.83
C ARG A 173 1.21 -9.40 -14.71
N PHE A 174 1.98 -10.43 -15.05
CA PHE A 174 2.81 -11.17 -14.09
C PHE A 174 4.26 -10.75 -14.12
N ILE A 175 4.77 -10.36 -15.31
CA ILE A 175 6.16 -9.96 -15.55
C ILE A 175 6.22 -8.77 -16.54
N GLN A 176 7.32 -8.02 -16.55
CA GLN A 176 7.49 -6.83 -17.43
C GLN A 176 7.39 -7.17 -18.93
N GLN A 177 8.09 -8.23 -19.34
CA GLN A 177 8.16 -8.67 -20.74
C GLN A 177 7.36 -9.97 -20.89
N GLN A 178 6.04 -9.86 -20.76
CA GLN A 178 5.14 -11.00 -20.89
C GLN A 178 5.05 -11.42 -22.37
N THR A 179 5.49 -12.65 -22.66
CA THR A 179 5.49 -13.23 -24.02
C THR A 179 4.41 -14.29 -24.17
N ALA A 180 4.03 -14.61 -25.41
CA ALA A 180 3.08 -15.69 -25.68
C ALA A 180 3.57 -17.06 -25.15
N GLU A 181 4.88 -17.31 -25.20
CA GLU A 181 5.50 -18.51 -24.61
C GLU A 181 5.26 -18.58 -23.10
N PHE A 182 5.46 -17.46 -22.39
CA PHE A 182 5.20 -17.38 -20.95
C PHE A 182 3.72 -17.60 -20.64
N GLU A 183 2.82 -16.97 -21.40
CA GLU A 183 1.37 -17.11 -21.20
C GLU A 183 0.91 -18.56 -21.42
N SER A 184 1.49 -19.27 -22.39
CA SER A 184 1.25 -20.70 -22.59
C SER A 184 1.69 -21.51 -21.36
N GLN A 185 2.90 -21.26 -20.85
CA GLN A 185 3.42 -21.98 -19.67
C GLN A 185 2.59 -21.71 -18.41
N ALA A 186 2.15 -20.46 -18.19
CA ALA A 186 1.27 -20.10 -17.08
C ALA A 186 -0.09 -20.80 -17.17
N SER A 187 -0.67 -20.86 -18.37
CA SER A 187 -1.92 -21.60 -18.62
C SER A 187 -1.76 -23.11 -18.40
N ASP A 188 -0.63 -23.68 -18.80
CA ASP A 188 -0.30 -25.09 -18.54
C ASP A 188 -0.19 -25.39 -17.05
N TRP A 189 0.32 -24.45 -16.25
CA TRP A 189 0.32 -24.56 -14.79
C TRP A 189 -1.07 -24.44 -14.20
N HIS A 190 -1.88 -23.46 -14.63
CA HIS A 190 -3.25 -23.29 -14.17
C HIS A 190 -4.09 -24.57 -14.35
N ARG A 191 -3.95 -25.26 -15.49
CA ARG A 191 -4.64 -26.56 -15.74
C ARG A 191 -4.24 -27.69 -14.78
N LYS A 192 -3.07 -27.60 -14.15
CA LYS A 192 -2.54 -28.63 -13.24
C LYS A 192 -3.00 -28.46 -11.79
N PHE A 193 -3.51 -27.29 -11.41
CA PHE A 193 -3.84 -26.96 -10.01
C PHE A 193 -5.29 -27.29 -9.61
N ARG A 194 -5.91 -28.25 -10.28
CA ARG A 194 -7.23 -28.81 -9.92
C ARG A 194 -7.29 -29.31 -8.49
#